data_AF-A0A8J6B9W0-F1
#
_entry.id   AF-A0A8J6B9W0-F1
#
_cell.length_a   1.000
_cell.length_b   1.000
_cell.length_c   1.000
_cell.angle_alpha   90.00
_cell.angle_beta   90.00
_cell.angle_gamma   90.00
#
_symmetry.space_group_name_H-M   'P 1'
#
loop_
_entity.id
_entity.type
_entity.pdbx_description
1 polymer ?
#
loop_
_entity_poly.entity_id
_entity_poly.type
_entity_poly.pdbx_seq_one_letter_code
_entity_poly.pdbx_strand_id
1 'polypeptide(L)'
;AFGISYDPDLVTLEEIKQELLLEEQAMVEETENVTQFENNCLDSVVGLNNESVVCPVCNRNNLTVMSCFILCQCGVYINCKSQNMNTEKLKALLEENLLAHAGFCNEQPVFSVGFGAEGMSSMFMSCSVSNFLLLI
;
A
#
# COMPACT_ATOMS: atom_id res chain seq x y z
N ALA A 1 19.87 -44.91 47.35
CA ALA A 1 18.61 -44.43 46.75
C ALA A 1 18.56 -42.92 46.95
N PHE A 2 18.76 -42.13 45.90
CA PHE A 2 18.63 -40.67 45.96
C PHE A 2 17.17 -40.33 45.63
N GLY A 3 16.39 -39.95 46.65
CA GLY A 3 15.03 -39.48 46.48
C GLY A 3 15.07 -38.04 45.97
N ILE A 4 14.60 -37.83 44.74
CA ILE A 4 14.29 -36.49 44.23
C ILE A 4 13.04 -36.04 44.97
N SER A 5 13.18 -35.07 45.88
CA SER A 5 12.05 -34.36 46.46
C SER A 5 11.57 -33.36 45.40
N TYR A 6 10.49 -33.69 44.70
CA TYR A 6 9.80 -32.74 43.82
C TYR A 6 9.09 -31.73 44.71
N ASP A 7 9.48 -30.45 44.60
CA ASP A 7 8.74 -29.35 45.20
C ASP A 7 7.43 -29.19 44.42
N PRO A 8 6.27 -29.49 45.02
CA PRO A 8 4.99 -29.43 44.32
C PRO A 8 4.68 -28.03 43.82
N ASP A 9 5.11 -26.98 44.52
CA ASP A 9 4.85 -25.59 44.13
C ASP A 9 5.61 -25.26 42.84
N LEU A 10 6.85 -25.75 42.70
CA LEU A 10 7.66 -25.56 41.49
C LEU A 10 7.05 -26.24 40.25
N VAL A 11 6.41 -27.40 40.44
CA VAL A 11 5.70 -28.11 39.34
C VAL A 11 4.50 -27.29 38.88
N THR A 12 3.68 -26.79 39.82
CA THR A 12 2.51 -25.97 39.46
C THR A 12 2.88 -24.66 38.76
N LEU A 13 3.99 -24.04 39.15
CA LEU A 13 4.50 -22.82 38.50
C LEU A 13 4.94 -23.07 37.05
N GLU A 14 5.59 -24.21 36.78
CA GLU A 14 5.99 -24.55 35.42
C GLU A 14 4.79 -24.90 34.54
N GLU A 15 3.77 -25.57 35.09
CA GLU A 15 2.51 -25.86 34.39
C GLU A 15 1.76 -24.56 34.00
N ILE A 16 1.63 -23.61 34.93
CA ILE A 16 1.00 -22.31 34.65
C ILE A 16 1.77 -21.54 33.58
N LYS A 17 3.11 -21.53 33.66
CA LYS A 17 3.95 -20.86 32.68
C LYS A 17 3.80 -21.48 31.29
N GLN A 18 3.72 -22.81 31.21
CA GLN A 18 3.51 -23.50 29.96
C GLN A 18 2.12 -23.20 29.36
N GLU A 19 1.08 -23.12 30.19
CA GLU A 19 -0.26 -22.71 29.76
C GLU A 19 -0.28 -21.28 29.21
N LEU A 20 0.34 -20.33 29.90
CA LEU A 20 0.44 -18.93 29.46
C LEU A 20 1.17 -18.79 28.11
N LEU A 21 2.25 -19.55 27.90
CA LEU A 21 2.98 -19.55 26.63
C LEU A 21 2.13 -20.09 25.49
N LEU A 22 1.34 -21.13 25.75
CA LEU A 22 0.41 -21.68 24.75
C LEU A 22 -0.69 -20.69 24.41
N GLU A 23 -1.23 -19.98 25.40
CA GLU A 23 -2.25 -18.95 25.20
C GLU A 23 -1.72 -17.74 24.41
N GLU A 24 -0.51 -17.26 24.74
CA GLU A 24 0.15 -16.19 23.99
C GLU A 24 0.34 -16.59 22.53
N GLN A 25 0.84 -17.81 22.29
CA GLN A 25 1.06 -18.31 20.93
C GLN A 25 -0.23 -18.44 20.13
N ALA A 26 -1.32 -18.91 20.76
CA ALA A 26 -2.64 -18.98 20.13
C ALA A 26 -3.19 -17.59 19.77
N MET A 27 -2.98 -16.59 20.63
CA MET A 27 -3.41 -15.21 20.39
C MET A 27 -2.67 -14.57 19.21
N VAL A 28 -1.37 -14.83 19.11
CA VAL A 28 -0.57 -14.40 17.95
C VAL A 28 -1.08 -15.06 16.67
N GLU A 29 -1.29 -16.37 16.68
CA GLU A 29 -1.77 -17.12 15.52
C GLU A 29 -3.17 -16.65 15.06
N GLU A 30 -4.09 -16.38 15.98
CA GLU A 30 -5.41 -15.82 15.66
C GLU A 30 -5.27 -14.45 14.98
N THR A 31 -4.41 -13.58 15.52
CA THR A 31 -4.18 -12.24 14.96
C THR A 31 -3.57 -12.32 13.56
N GLU A 32 -2.59 -13.19 13.35
CA GLU A 32 -1.96 -13.41 12.05
C GLU A 32 -2.97 -13.94 11.02
N ASN A 33 -3.82 -14.89 11.41
CA ASN A 33 -4.87 -15.42 10.55
C ASN A 33 -5.88 -14.35 10.13
N VAL A 34 -6.32 -13.52 11.08
CA VAL A 34 -7.22 -12.39 10.78
C VAL A 34 -6.55 -11.42 9.81
N THR A 35 -5.30 -11.04 10.08
CA THR A 35 -4.52 -10.12 9.24
C THR A 35 -4.33 -10.70 7.82
N GLN A 36 -4.02 -11.99 7.71
CA GLN A 36 -3.87 -12.65 6.41
C GLN A 36 -5.19 -12.66 5.64
N PHE A 37 -6.31 -12.92 6.31
CA PHE A 37 -7.63 -12.87 5.70
C PHE A 37 -7.99 -11.46 5.21
N GLU A 38 -7.75 -10.43 6.02
CA GLU A 38 -7.99 -9.04 5.65
C GLU A 38 -7.18 -8.65 4.41
N ASN A 39 -5.87 -8.98 4.39
CA ASN A 39 -5.02 -8.73 3.24
C ASN A 39 -5.51 -9.47 1.99
N ASN A 40 -5.84 -10.76 2.11
CA ASN A 40 -6.36 -11.53 0.98
C ASN A 40 -7.70 -10.97 0.44
N CYS A 41 -8.57 -10.48 1.32
CA CYS A 41 -9.82 -9.83 0.94
C CYS A 41 -9.54 -8.51 0.21
N LEU A 42 -8.65 -7.68 0.74
CA LEU A 42 -8.22 -6.44 0.10
C LEU A 42 -7.60 -6.71 -1.26
N ASP A 43 -6.70 -7.69 -1.38
CA ASP A 43 -6.07 -8.09 -2.64
C ASP A 43 -7.10 -8.61 -3.65
N SER A 44 -8.13 -9.32 -3.20
CA SER A 44 -9.22 -9.77 -4.07
C SER A 44 -10.06 -8.59 -4.58
N VAL A 45 -10.40 -7.62 -3.71
CA VAL A 45 -11.14 -6.39 -4.09
C VAL A 45 -10.31 -5.51 -5.03
N VAL A 46 -9.01 -5.33 -4.74
CA VAL A 46 -8.07 -4.61 -5.62
C VAL A 46 -7.90 -5.35 -6.94
N GLY A 47 -7.84 -6.68 -6.92
CA GLY A 47 -7.77 -7.55 -8.08
C GLY A 47 -8.97 -7.41 -9.03
N LEU A 48 -10.17 -7.22 -8.49
CA LEU A 48 -11.38 -6.89 -9.26
C LEU A 48 -11.34 -5.45 -9.81
N ASN A 49 -10.62 -4.55 -9.14
CA ASN A 49 -10.36 -3.17 -9.57
C ASN A 49 -9.12 -3.02 -10.47
N ASN A 50 -8.48 -4.12 -10.90
CA ASN A 50 -7.26 -4.10 -11.72
C ASN A 50 -7.42 -3.42 -13.08
N GLU A 51 -8.64 -3.10 -13.52
CA GLU A 51 -8.89 -2.32 -14.73
C GLU A 51 -8.94 -0.81 -14.48
N SER A 52 -8.98 -0.38 -13.22
CA SER A 52 -9.11 1.02 -12.82
C SER A 52 -7.88 1.53 -12.07
N VAL A 53 -7.58 2.82 -12.19
CA VAL A 53 -6.50 3.49 -11.46
C VAL A 53 -7.13 4.45 -10.48
N VAL A 54 -6.91 4.29 -9.18
CA VAL A 54 -7.35 5.28 -8.19
C VAL A 54 -6.57 6.57 -8.41
N CYS A 55 -7.26 7.71 -8.43
CA CYS A 55 -6.63 9.00 -8.64
C CYS A 55 -5.68 9.32 -7.48
N PRO A 56 -4.36 9.47 -7.74
CA PRO A 56 -3.37 9.65 -6.67
C PRO A 56 -3.41 11.07 -6.06
N VAL A 57 -4.16 11.99 -6.68
CA VAL A 57 -4.34 13.37 -6.17
C VAL A 57 -5.43 13.43 -5.10
N CYS A 58 -6.55 12.72 -5.29
CA CYS A 58 -7.67 12.76 -4.34
C CYS A 58 -7.84 11.50 -3.51
N ASN A 59 -7.21 10.39 -3.88
CA ASN A 59 -7.29 9.07 -3.23
C ASN A 59 -8.74 8.58 -3.01
N ARG A 60 -9.68 9.02 -3.85
CA ARG A 60 -11.13 8.75 -3.69
C ARG A 60 -11.81 8.23 -4.94
N ASN A 61 -11.48 8.80 -6.09
CA ASN A 61 -12.16 8.51 -7.35
C ASN A 61 -11.20 7.79 -8.31
N ASN A 62 -11.74 6.93 -9.17
CA ASN A 62 -10.96 6.32 -10.25
C ASN A 62 -10.71 7.31 -11.40
N LEU A 63 -9.54 7.20 -12.02
CA LEU A 63 -9.19 7.90 -13.24
C LEU A 63 -9.91 7.26 -14.43
N THR A 64 -10.49 8.10 -15.28
CA THR A 64 -10.89 7.72 -16.63
C THR A 64 -9.71 7.95 -17.56
N VAL A 65 -9.11 6.86 -18.03
CA VAL A 65 -7.94 6.91 -18.92
C VAL A 65 -8.40 6.69 -20.35
N MET A 66 -8.21 7.69 -21.20
CA MET A 66 -8.44 7.61 -22.64
C MET A 66 -7.13 7.86 -23.38
N SER A 67 -7.04 7.40 -24.63
CA SER A 67 -5.83 7.55 -25.46
C SER A 67 -5.30 8.99 -25.57
N CYS A 68 -6.20 9.98 -25.47
CA CYS A 68 -5.89 11.39 -25.60
C CYS A 68 -5.84 12.16 -24.27
N PHE A 69 -6.44 11.64 -23.20
CA PHE A 69 -6.52 12.36 -21.93
C PHE A 69 -6.83 11.46 -20.74
N ILE A 70 -6.48 11.94 -19.55
CA ILE A 70 -6.84 11.34 -18.27
C ILE A 70 -7.72 12.33 -17.51
N LEU A 71 -8.82 11.85 -16.92
CA LEU A 71 -9.76 12.67 -16.14
C LEU A 71 -10.06 12.04 -14.78
N CYS A 72 -10.27 12.88 -13.77
CA CYS A 72 -10.86 12.49 -12.50
C CYS A 72 -12.03 13.41 -12.13
N GLN A 73 -13.01 12.88 -11.41
CA GLN A 73 -14.12 13.67 -10.86
C GLN A 73 -13.68 14.70 -9.80
N CYS A 74 -12.45 14.62 -9.28
CA CYS A 74 -11.89 15.66 -8.42
C CYS A 74 -11.40 16.90 -9.19
N GLY A 75 -11.44 16.89 -10.52
CA GLY A 75 -11.01 18.01 -11.38
C GLY A 75 -9.63 17.83 -12.03
N VAL A 76 -8.94 16.70 -11.79
CA VAL A 76 -7.72 16.37 -12.53
C VAL A 76 -8.06 16.14 -14.00
N TYR A 77 -7.36 16.84 -14.88
CA TYR A 77 -7.39 16.66 -16.32
C TYR A 77 -5.95 16.71 -16.85
N ILE A 78 -5.55 15.71 -17.63
CA ILE A 78 -4.20 15.58 -18.19
C ILE A 78 -4.34 15.29 -19.68
N ASN A 79 -3.73 16.11 -20.53
CA ASN A 79 -3.74 15.89 -21.98
C ASN A 79 -2.56 14.99 -22.38
N CYS A 80 -2.85 13.80 -22.90
CA CYS A 80 -1.87 12.79 -23.27
C CYS A 80 -1.87 12.47 -24.78
N LYS A 81 -2.44 13.34 -25.60
CA LYS A 81 -2.67 13.10 -27.05
C LYS A 81 -1.42 12.69 -27.83
N SER A 82 -0.24 13.15 -27.43
CA SER A 82 1.05 12.81 -28.05
C SER A 82 1.72 11.55 -27.48
N GLN A 83 1.22 10.99 -26.38
CA GLN A 83 1.90 9.95 -25.61
C GLN A 83 1.28 8.55 -25.75
N ASN A 84 0.16 8.45 -26.49
CA ASN A 84 -0.64 7.23 -26.65
C ASN A 84 -0.87 6.51 -25.30
N MET A 85 -1.41 7.26 -24.34
CA MET A 85 -1.53 6.80 -22.97
C MET A 85 -2.69 5.82 -22.84
N ASN A 86 -2.49 4.72 -22.10
CA ASN A 86 -3.56 3.80 -21.73
C ASN A 86 -3.46 3.46 -20.24
N THR A 87 -4.44 2.74 -19.72
CA THR A 87 -4.50 2.42 -18.29
C THR A 87 -3.28 1.63 -17.83
N GLU A 88 -2.83 0.64 -18.60
CA GLU A 88 -1.69 -0.21 -18.23
C GLU A 88 -0.39 0.59 -18.17
N LYS A 89 -0.14 1.45 -19.17
CA LYS A 89 1.05 2.31 -19.23
C LYS A 89 1.06 3.30 -18.09
N LEU A 90 -0.09 3.90 -17.76
CA LEU A 90 -0.20 4.79 -16.60
C LEU A 90 0.06 4.04 -15.28
N LYS A 91 -0.47 2.82 -15.13
CA LYS A 91 -0.20 1.98 -13.94
C LYS A 91 1.27 1.67 -13.80
N ALA A 92 1.90 1.17 -14.85
CA ALA A 92 3.32 0.85 -14.86
C ALA A 92 4.17 2.07 -14.50
N LEU A 93 3.85 3.25 -15.05
CA LEU A 93 4.53 4.50 -14.71
C LEU A 93 4.36 4.86 -13.23
N LEU A 94 3.13 4.79 -12.68
CA LEU A 94 2.89 5.09 -11.26
C LEU A 94 3.62 4.09 -10.35
N GLU A 95 3.55 2.80 -10.65
CA GLU A 95 4.20 1.73 -9.88
C GLU A 95 5.72 1.87 -9.90
N GLU A 96 6.33 2.05 -11.07
CA GLU A 96 7.77 2.23 -11.21
C GLU A 96 8.27 3.43 -10.39
N ASN A 97 7.59 4.58 -10.50
CA ASN A 97 7.97 5.79 -9.78
C ASN A 97 7.76 5.67 -8.27
N LEU A 98 6.66 5.05 -7.83
CA LEU A 98 6.40 4.79 -6.40
C LEU A 98 7.41 3.83 -5.80
N LEU A 99 7.76 2.75 -6.51
CA LEU A 99 8.78 1.79 -6.09
C LEU A 99 10.17 2.45 -6.04
N ALA A 100 10.51 3.26 -7.04
CA ALA A 100 11.76 4.02 -7.05
C ALA A 100 11.84 4.96 -5.84
N HIS A 101 10.76 5.65 -5.49
CA HIS A 101 10.69 6.50 -4.31
C HIS A 101 10.81 5.68 -3.00
N ALA A 102 10.08 4.57 -2.89
CA ALA A 102 10.07 3.70 -1.70
C ALA A 102 11.46 3.14 -1.36
N GLY A 103 12.34 2.98 -2.36
CA GLY A 103 13.73 2.60 -2.14
C GLY A 103 14.57 3.61 -1.36
N PHE A 104 14.17 4.88 -1.33
CA PHE A 104 14.90 5.98 -0.68
C PHE A 104 14.13 6.65 0.47
N CYS A 105 12.82 6.43 0.57
CA CYS A 105 11.96 7.12 1.52
C CYS A 105 10.70 6.32 1.87
N ASN A 106 10.35 6.26 3.16
CA ASN A 106 9.15 5.58 3.66
C ASN A 106 7.91 6.49 3.74
N GLU A 107 8.04 7.78 3.43
CA GLU A 107 6.92 8.71 3.45
C GLU A 107 6.04 8.57 2.21
N GLN A 108 4.76 8.92 2.33
CA GLN A 108 3.85 8.90 1.19
C GLN A 108 4.11 10.12 0.29
N PRO A 109 4.42 9.92 -1.01
CA PRO A 109 4.59 11.05 -1.91
C PRO A 109 3.26 11.74 -2.20
N VAL A 110 3.33 13.05 -2.44
CA VAL A 110 2.18 13.89 -2.77
C VAL A 110 2.12 14.09 -4.27
N PHE A 111 0.94 13.84 -4.85
CA PHE A 111 0.66 14.06 -6.25
C PHE A 111 -0.03 15.40 -6.48
N SER A 112 0.41 16.11 -7.51
CA SER A 112 -0.18 17.36 -7.94
C SER A 112 -0.29 17.41 -9.45
N VAL A 113 -1.12 18.31 -9.97
CA VAL A 113 -1.24 18.54 -11.41
C VAL A 113 -0.88 19.99 -11.69
N GLY A 114 0.09 20.19 -12.57
CA GLY A 114 0.48 21.50 -13.05
C GLY A 114 -0.08 21.75 -14.44
N PHE A 115 -0.40 23.01 -14.72
CA PHE A 115 -0.75 23.49 -16.05
C PHE A 115 0.46 24.24 -16.62
N GLY A 116 1.04 23.71 -17.70
CA GLY A 116 2.09 24.37 -18.45
C GLY A 116 1.55 25.47 -19.36
N ALA A 117 2.47 26.25 -19.93
CA ALA A 117 2.14 27.10 -21.07
C ALA A 117 1.57 26.22 -22.20
N GLU A 118 0.57 26.72 -22.93
CA GLU A 118 -0.15 26.02 -24.01
C GLU A 118 -1.23 25.00 -23.56
N GLY A 119 -1.64 25.00 -22.28
CA GLY A 119 -2.76 24.16 -21.81
C GLY A 119 -2.41 22.67 -21.67
N MET A 120 -1.12 22.34 -21.77
CA MET A 120 -0.61 21.03 -21.39
C MET A 120 -0.72 20.89 -19.88
N SER A 121 -1.34 19.80 -19.45
CA SER A 121 -1.48 19.43 -18.04
C SER A 121 -0.59 18.24 -17.78
N SER A 122 0.13 18.24 -16.67
CA SER A 122 1.06 17.17 -16.32
C SER A 122 0.98 16.84 -14.84
N MET A 123 1.18 15.57 -14.50
CA MET A 123 1.15 15.11 -13.12
C MET A 123 2.56 15.17 -12.53
N PHE A 124 2.67 15.56 -11.28
CA PHE A 124 3.92 15.60 -10.56
C PHE A 124 3.81 14.76 -9.31
N MET A 125 4.84 13.96 -9.04
CA MET A 125 5.03 13.28 -7.78
C MET A 125 6.13 14.00 -6.99
N SER A 126 5.82 14.42 -5.77
CA SER A 126 6.73 15.19 -4.92
C SER A 126 6.82 14.59 -3.52
N CYS A 127 7.99 14.67 -2.88
CA CYS A 127 8.16 14.27 -1.48
C CYS A 127 8.93 15.33 -0.71
N SER A 128 8.38 15.74 0.44
CA SER A 128 8.94 16.80 1.29
C SER A 128 10.26 16.38 1.96
N VAL A 129 10.47 15.09 2.18
CA VAL A 129 11.63 14.56 2.93
C VAL A 129 12.80 14.25 2.01
N SER A 130 12.55 13.57 0.88
CA SER A 130 13.60 13.16 -0.06
C SER A 130 13.93 14.23 -1.10
N ASN A 131 13.20 15.35 -1.12
CA ASN A 131 13.27 16.38 -2.17
C ASN A 131 13.11 15.79 -3.58
N PHE A 132 12.37 14.68 -3.67
CA PHE A 132 12.11 13.97 -4.91
C PHE A 132 11.00 14.69 -5.65
N LEU A 133 11.22 15.01 -6.92
CA LEU A 133 10.23 15.60 -7.82
C LEU A 133 10.34 14.94 -9.18
N LEU A 134 9.27 14.27 -9.61
CA LEU A 134 9.19 13.66 -10.94
C LEU A 134 7.93 14.09 -11.67
N LEU A 135 8.08 14.24 -12.99
CA LEU A 135 6.99 14.45 -13.94
C LEU A 135 6.50 13.09 -14.42
N ILE A 136 5.19 12.87 -14.35
CA ILE A 136 4.49 11.66 -14.80
C ILE A 136 3.58 12.03 -15.97
#